data_AF-A0A5J4UW37-F1
#
_entry.id   AF-A0A5J4UW37-F1
#
_cell.length_a   1.000
_cell.length_b   1.000
_cell.length_c   1.000
_cell.angle_alpha   90.00
_cell.angle_beta   90.00
_cell.angle_gamma   90.00
#
_symmetry.space_group_name_H-M   'P 1'
#
loop_
_entity.id
_entity.type
_entity.pdbx_description
1 polymer ?
#
loop_
_entity_poly.entity_id
_entity_poly.type
_entity_poly.pdbx_seq_one_letter_code
_entity_poly.pdbx_strand_id
1 'polypeptide(L)'
;MQSCLRQNQDLSSEIEQKEIAGDICLQDKLYLRRKKQNVCMQLLAQKLFGILKDTVPNARNVVSTSSIMLFFKYLKLNVNITIDESIAIVVLLQRFVSKQTEKGIQILSSRNIGTMLVVLAIVALKANRDHTYKNSCFAKEFGIPLAVLNESENEFMKIMDNTLFIDESEFSQLQNQIFKI
;
A
#
# COMPACT_ATOMS: atom_id res chain seq x y z
N MET A 1 -3.93 16.37 23.78
CA MET A 1 -4.69 16.16 22.53
C MET A 1 -4.63 17.48 21.76
N GLN A 2 -3.71 17.61 20.81
CA GLN A 2 -3.45 18.88 20.12
C GLN A 2 -3.39 18.64 18.61
N SER A 3 -4.28 19.32 17.90
CA SER A 3 -4.33 19.37 16.44
C SER A 3 -3.40 20.50 15.98
N CYS A 4 -2.28 20.17 15.34
CA CYS A 4 -1.48 21.19 14.66
C CYS A 4 -2.18 21.68 13.39
N LEU A 5 -2.01 22.97 13.10
CA LEU A 5 -2.42 23.71 11.90
C LEU A 5 -3.89 24.17 11.83
N ARG A 6 -4.10 25.48 12.06
CA ARG A 6 -4.94 26.38 11.24
C ARG A 6 -4.70 27.86 11.59
N GLN A 7 -5.22 28.74 10.72
CA GLN A 7 -5.23 30.22 10.76
C GLN A 7 -3.94 30.88 10.21
N ASN A 8 -3.99 31.95 9.39
CA ASN A 8 -5.05 32.94 9.16
C ASN A 8 -5.29 33.39 7.70
N GLN A 9 -6.41 34.11 7.56
CA GLN A 9 -6.94 34.92 6.45
C GLN A 9 -6.43 36.38 6.51
N ASP A 10 -6.54 37.28 5.52
CA ASP A 10 -6.86 37.27 4.06
C ASP A 10 -6.42 38.65 3.48
N LEU A 11 -6.38 38.85 2.14
CA LEU A 11 -6.42 40.21 1.55
C LEU A 11 -7.08 40.27 0.15
N SER A 12 -7.86 41.33 -0.04
CA SER A 12 -8.98 41.54 -0.96
C SER A 12 -8.68 41.87 -2.44
N SER A 13 -9.48 41.27 -3.32
CA SER A 13 -10.20 41.89 -4.45
C SER A 13 -9.46 42.80 -5.45
N GLU A 14 -8.74 42.18 -6.39
CA GLU A 14 -8.74 42.58 -7.83
C GLU A 14 -8.30 41.45 -8.78
N ILE A 15 -8.09 40.22 -8.27
CA ILE A 15 -7.45 39.09 -8.97
C ILE A 15 -8.49 38.08 -9.53
N GLU A 16 -9.75 38.17 -9.10
CA GLU A 16 -10.76 37.10 -9.20
C GLU A 16 -11.04 36.59 -10.62
N GLN A 17 -10.88 37.38 -11.68
CA GLN A 17 -11.17 36.93 -13.05
C GLN A 17 -10.00 36.16 -13.74
N LYS A 18 -8.77 36.24 -13.23
CA LYS A 18 -7.65 35.41 -13.72
C LYS A 18 -7.44 34.15 -12.89
N GLU A 19 -7.76 34.18 -11.60
CA GLU A 19 -7.65 33.00 -10.73
C GLU A 19 -8.66 31.90 -11.09
N ILE A 20 -9.91 32.24 -11.41
CA ILE A 20 -10.96 31.24 -11.73
C ILE A 20 -10.56 30.34 -12.91
N ALA A 21 -9.97 30.89 -13.98
CA ALA A 21 -9.52 30.10 -15.13
C ALA A 21 -8.31 29.21 -14.80
N GLY A 22 -7.43 29.67 -13.91
CA GLY A 22 -6.29 28.88 -13.41
C GLY A 22 -6.74 27.73 -12.50
N ASP A 23 -7.65 28.01 -11.56
CA ASP A 23 -8.11 27.04 -10.57
C ASP A 23 -8.96 25.92 -11.20
N ILE A 24 -9.82 26.22 -12.18
CA ILE A 24 -10.55 25.18 -12.95
C ILE A 24 -9.55 24.25 -13.65
N CYS A 25 -8.53 24.77 -14.33
CA CYS A 25 -7.52 23.96 -15.02
C CYS A 25 -6.69 23.10 -14.06
N LEU A 26 -6.41 23.61 -12.84
CA LEU A 26 -5.72 22.86 -11.80
C LEU A 26 -6.61 21.78 -11.17
N GLN A 27 -7.89 22.08 -10.90
CA GLN A 27 -8.86 21.11 -10.40
C GLN A 27 -9.06 19.96 -11.39
N ASP A 28 -9.18 20.23 -12.69
CA ASP A 28 -9.31 19.18 -13.71
C ASP A 28 -8.07 18.28 -13.78
N LYS A 29 -6.86 18.86 -13.75
CA LYS A 29 -5.60 18.09 -13.71
C LYS A 29 -5.48 17.24 -12.43
N LEU A 30 -5.86 17.79 -11.28
CA LEU A 30 -5.86 17.08 -10.01
C LEU A 30 -6.93 15.98 -9.97
N TYR A 31 -8.12 16.22 -10.51
CA TYR A 31 -9.19 15.24 -10.66
C TYR A 31 -8.75 14.09 -11.58
N LEU A 32 -8.18 14.39 -12.74
CA LEU A 32 -7.69 13.37 -13.69
C LEU A 32 -6.55 12.55 -13.07
N ARG A 33 -5.61 13.18 -12.35
CA ARG A 33 -4.54 12.50 -11.60
C ARG A 33 -5.09 11.59 -10.50
N ARG A 34 -6.05 12.07 -9.70
CA ARG A 34 -6.75 11.27 -8.67
C ARG A 34 -7.53 10.10 -9.29
N LYS A 35 -8.21 10.32 -10.42
CA LYS A 35 -8.95 9.29 -11.16
C LYS A 35 -8.01 8.20 -11.68
N LYS A 36 -6.89 8.57 -12.33
CA LYS A 36 -5.86 7.62 -12.77
C LYS A 36 -5.26 6.85 -11.59
N GLN A 37 -4.93 7.54 -10.48
CA GLN A 37 -4.42 6.90 -9.26
C GLN A 37 -5.40 5.90 -8.63
N ASN A 38 -6.70 6.23 -8.59
CA ASN A 38 -7.73 5.32 -8.10
C ASN A 38 -7.86 4.06 -8.96
N VAL A 39 -7.78 4.19 -10.29
CA VAL A 39 -7.76 3.04 -11.21
C VAL A 39 -6.52 2.17 -10.97
N CYS A 40 -5.33 2.78 -10.84
CA CYS A 40 -4.11 2.04 -10.52
C CYS A 40 -4.23 1.27 -9.19
N MET A 41 -4.71 1.91 -8.11
CA MET A 41 -4.90 1.26 -6.81
C MET A 41 -5.95 0.13 -6.87
N GLN A 42 -6.99 0.27 -7.71
CA GLN A 42 -7.98 -0.79 -7.92
C GLN A 42 -7.37 -2.01 -8.63
N LEU A 43 -6.54 -1.80 -9.66
CA LEU A 43 -5.84 -2.89 -10.37
C LEU A 43 -4.83 -3.59 -9.46
N LEU A 44 -4.10 -2.83 -8.63
CA LEU A 44 -3.21 -3.35 -7.59
C LEU A 44 -3.98 -4.19 -6.57
N ALA A 45 -5.13 -3.70 -6.07
CA ALA A 45 -5.99 -4.45 -5.15
C ALA A 45 -6.54 -5.75 -5.76
N GLN A 46 -6.87 -5.75 -7.06
CA GLN A 46 -7.28 -6.95 -7.80
C GLN A 46 -6.16 -7.98 -7.91
N LYS A 47 -4.92 -7.54 -8.24
CA LYS A 47 -3.75 -8.44 -8.34
C LYS A 47 -3.41 -9.05 -6.98
N LEU A 48 -3.38 -8.25 -5.91
CA LEU A 48 -3.20 -8.69 -4.53
C LEU A 48 -4.27 -9.71 -4.11
N PHE A 49 -5.55 -9.40 -4.36
CA PHE A 49 -6.64 -10.32 -4.05
C PHE A 49 -6.53 -11.64 -4.82
N GLY A 50 -6.12 -11.60 -6.09
CA GLY A 50 -5.84 -12.79 -6.90
C GLY A 50 -4.82 -13.71 -6.23
N ILE A 51 -3.63 -13.19 -5.92
CA ILE A 51 -2.55 -13.95 -5.26
C ILE A 51 -3.03 -14.56 -3.93
N LEU A 52 -3.72 -13.78 -3.09
CA LEU A 52 -4.26 -14.28 -1.82
C LEU A 52 -5.31 -15.38 -2.04
N LYS A 53 -6.21 -15.21 -3.01
CA LYS A 53 -7.28 -16.17 -3.34
C LYS A 53 -6.74 -17.48 -3.92
N ASP A 54 -5.66 -17.42 -4.69
CA ASP A 54 -5.01 -18.60 -5.28
C ASP A 54 -4.10 -19.33 -4.27
N THR A 55 -3.52 -18.62 -3.28
CA THR A 55 -2.59 -19.19 -2.29
C THR A 55 -3.27 -19.70 -1.02
N VAL A 56 -4.31 -19.01 -0.54
CA VAL A 56 -4.84 -19.19 0.82
C VAL A 56 -6.23 -19.84 0.80
N PRO A 57 -6.39 -21.05 1.37
CA PRO A 57 -7.69 -21.67 1.51
C PRO A 57 -8.70 -20.76 2.21
N ASN A 58 -9.88 -20.61 1.61
CA ASN A 58 -10.98 -19.76 2.10
C ASN A 58 -10.69 -18.25 2.19
N ALA A 59 -9.65 -17.72 1.52
CA ALA A 59 -9.33 -16.29 1.51
C ALA A 59 -10.53 -15.39 1.19
N ARG A 60 -11.36 -15.81 0.21
CA ARG A 60 -12.57 -15.09 -0.24
C ARG A 60 -13.59 -14.81 0.86
N ASN A 61 -13.53 -15.51 1.99
CA ASN A 61 -14.41 -15.33 3.14
C ASN A 61 -13.92 -14.22 4.10
N VAL A 62 -12.65 -13.83 3.99
CA VAL A 62 -11.96 -12.91 4.93
C VAL A 62 -11.51 -11.63 4.22
N VAL A 63 -11.09 -11.72 2.96
CA VAL A 63 -10.59 -10.59 2.17
C VAL A 63 -11.29 -10.51 0.81
N SER A 64 -11.34 -9.31 0.25
CA SER A 64 -11.95 -8.98 -1.04
C SER A 64 -11.20 -7.81 -1.69
N THR A 65 -11.31 -7.66 -3.01
CA THR A 65 -10.77 -6.48 -3.72
C THR A 65 -11.19 -5.16 -3.06
N SER A 66 -12.44 -5.05 -2.60
CA SER A 66 -12.96 -3.84 -1.96
C SER A 66 -12.30 -3.53 -0.61
N SER A 67 -11.98 -4.56 0.19
CA SER A 67 -11.27 -4.37 1.47
C SER A 67 -9.79 -4.03 1.26
N ILE A 68 -9.13 -4.63 0.27
CA ILE A 68 -7.75 -4.25 -0.11
C ILE A 68 -7.70 -2.82 -0.69
N MET A 69 -8.70 -2.42 -1.47
CA MET A 69 -8.82 -1.04 -1.96
C MET A 69 -9.07 -0.04 -0.82
N LEU A 70 -9.83 -0.42 0.21
CA LEU A 70 -10.00 0.40 1.43
C LEU A 70 -8.67 0.51 2.20
N PHE A 71 -7.91 -0.58 2.32
CA PHE A 71 -6.56 -0.59 2.90
C PHE A 71 -5.60 0.34 2.14
N PHE A 72 -5.56 0.28 0.80
CA PHE A 72 -4.76 1.22 0.00
C PHE A 72 -5.19 2.67 0.16
N LYS A 73 -6.50 2.96 0.23
CA LYS A 73 -7.00 4.32 0.53
C LYS A 73 -6.55 4.79 1.92
N TYR A 74 -6.61 3.92 2.93
CA TYR A 74 -6.13 4.22 4.27
C TYR A 74 -4.62 4.54 4.26
N LEU A 75 -3.80 3.70 3.62
CA LEU A 75 -2.36 3.94 3.50
C LEU A 75 -2.07 5.23 2.72
N LYS A 76 -2.88 5.55 1.70
CA LYS A 76 -2.70 6.79 0.93
C LYS A 76 -2.99 8.03 1.76
N LEU A 77 -4.01 7.99 2.60
CA LEU A 77 -4.40 9.14 3.44
C LEU A 77 -3.46 9.33 4.64
N ASN A 78 -3.03 8.25 5.29
CA ASN A 78 -2.34 8.34 6.59
C ASN A 78 -0.81 8.23 6.52
N VAL A 79 -0.26 7.49 5.53
CA VAL A 79 1.21 7.35 5.36
C VAL A 79 1.70 7.80 3.97
N ASN A 80 0.82 8.41 3.18
CA ASN A 80 1.08 8.92 1.83
C ASN A 80 1.76 7.88 0.91
N ILE A 81 1.25 6.65 0.85
CA ILE A 81 1.83 5.61 -0.01
C ILE A 81 1.86 6.03 -1.50
N THR A 82 2.92 5.68 -2.22
CA THR A 82 3.06 5.92 -3.67
C THR A 82 2.43 4.78 -4.48
N ILE A 83 2.45 4.86 -5.82
CA ILE A 83 2.08 3.71 -6.66
C ILE A 83 3.20 2.66 -6.60
N ASP A 84 4.45 3.09 -6.58
CA ASP A 84 5.62 2.22 -6.64
C ASP A 84 5.78 1.38 -5.36
N GLU A 85 5.50 1.98 -4.20
CA GLU A 85 5.40 1.27 -2.92
C GLU A 85 4.23 0.26 -2.93
N SER A 86 3.10 0.60 -3.54
CA SER A 86 1.98 -0.34 -3.70
C SER A 86 2.27 -1.47 -4.69
N ILE A 87 3.11 -1.24 -5.71
CA ILE A 87 3.66 -2.28 -6.59
C ILE A 87 4.60 -3.18 -5.77
N ALA A 88 5.48 -2.59 -4.95
CA ALA A 88 6.39 -3.34 -4.09
C ALA A 88 5.63 -4.26 -3.11
N ILE A 89 4.49 -3.84 -2.54
CA ILE A 89 3.61 -4.72 -1.73
C ILE A 89 3.17 -5.97 -2.52
N VAL A 90 2.83 -5.81 -3.81
CA VAL A 90 2.43 -6.93 -4.67
C VAL A 90 3.63 -7.85 -4.97
N VAL A 91 4.78 -7.29 -5.35
CA VAL A 91 6.03 -8.05 -5.58
C VAL A 91 6.41 -8.87 -4.35
N LEU A 92 6.45 -8.22 -3.18
CA LEU A 92 6.83 -8.84 -1.92
C LEU A 92 5.87 -9.99 -1.54
N LEU A 93 4.57 -9.86 -1.82
CA LEU A 93 3.64 -10.97 -1.63
C LEU A 93 3.91 -12.11 -2.62
N GLN A 94 4.12 -11.84 -3.91
CA GLN A 94 4.41 -12.88 -4.90
C GLN A 94 5.67 -13.67 -4.51
N ARG A 95 6.76 -12.96 -4.19
CA ARG A 95 8.02 -13.57 -3.72
C ARG A 95 7.84 -14.36 -2.44
N PHE A 96 7.07 -13.86 -1.47
CA PHE A 96 6.79 -14.58 -0.22
C PHE A 96 6.06 -15.90 -0.48
N VAL A 97 5.09 -15.90 -1.41
CA VAL A 97 4.37 -17.12 -1.81
C VAL A 97 5.28 -18.12 -2.52
N SER A 98 6.19 -17.67 -3.38
CA SER A 98 7.22 -18.54 -3.96
C SER A 98 8.14 -19.10 -2.87
N LYS A 99 8.68 -18.24 -1.98
CA LYS A 99 9.61 -18.61 -0.91
C LYS A 99 9.05 -19.59 0.11
N GLN A 100 7.79 -19.43 0.53
CA GLN A 100 7.16 -20.40 1.42
C GLN A 100 6.99 -21.77 0.71
N THR A 101 6.71 -21.77 -0.59
CA THR A 101 6.55 -22.98 -1.42
C THR A 101 7.89 -23.69 -1.64
N GLU A 102 8.95 -22.96 -2.00
CA GLU A 102 10.34 -23.44 -2.10
C GLU A 102 10.80 -24.13 -0.81
N LYS A 103 10.43 -23.56 0.35
CA LYS A 103 10.77 -24.05 1.69
C LYS A 103 9.81 -25.13 2.23
N GLY A 104 8.76 -25.49 1.48
CA GLY A 104 7.77 -26.48 1.90
C GLY A 104 6.92 -26.09 3.13
N ILE A 105 6.79 -24.79 3.40
CA ILE A 105 6.09 -24.23 4.56
C ILE A 105 4.85 -23.44 4.12
N GLN A 106 3.76 -23.51 4.89
CA GLN A 106 2.53 -22.76 4.61
C GLN A 106 2.12 -21.93 5.84
N ILE A 107 2.69 -20.73 5.94
CA ILE A 107 2.48 -19.83 7.09
C ILE A 107 1.33 -18.84 6.80
N LEU A 108 1.14 -18.44 5.55
CA LEU A 108 0.02 -17.58 5.18
C LEU A 108 -1.29 -18.37 5.18
N SER A 109 -2.26 -17.90 5.98
CA SER A 109 -3.55 -18.55 6.21
C SER A 109 -4.67 -17.52 6.34
N SER A 110 -5.93 -17.94 6.21
CA SER A 110 -7.09 -17.05 6.33
C SER A 110 -7.17 -16.32 7.67
N ARG A 111 -6.48 -16.81 8.71
CA ARG A 111 -6.41 -16.21 10.05
C ARG A 111 -5.43 -15.04 10.16
N ASN A 112 -4.45 -14.93 9.27
CA ASN A 112 -3.37 -13.92 9.36
C ASN A 112 -3.23 -13.00 8.13
N ILE A 113 -4.11 -13.10 7.11
CA ILE A 113 -4.12 -12.20 5.93
C ILE A 113 -4.06 -10.72 6.33
N GLY A 114 -4.86 -10.29 7.32
CA GLY A 114 -4.89 -8.89 7.76
C GLY A 114 -3.53 -8.40 8.27
N THR A 115 -2.91 -9.15 9.19
CA THR A 115 -1.56 -8.88 9.70
C THR A 115 -0.52 -8.90 8.57
N MET A 116 -0.61 -9.86 7.65
CA MET A 116 0.31 -9.97 6.52
C MET A 116 0.24 -8.74 5.60
N LEU A 117 -0.95 -8.22 5.31
CA LEU A 117 -1.12 -6.99 4.51
C LEU A 117 -0.44 -5.79 5.18
N VAL A 118 -0.55 -5.67 6.50
CA VAL A 118 0.13 -4.62 7.28
C VAL A 118 1.66 -4.82 7.25
N VAL A 119 2.15 -6.04 7.43
CA VAL A 119 3.60 -6.35 7.36
C VAL A 119 4.17 -6.01 5.97
N LEU A 120 3.51 -6.43 4.89
CA LEU A 120 3.92 -6.10 3.51
C LEU A 120 4.02 -4.59 3.29
N ALA A 121 3.05 -3.82 3.81
CA ALA A 121 3.08 -2.36 3.72
C ALA A 121 4.22 -1.75 4.53
N ILE A 122 4.48 -2.22 5.75
CA ILE A 122 5.61 -1.77 6.57
C ILE A 122 6.94 -2.03 5.87
N VAL A 123 7.13 -3.25 5.35
CA VAL A 123 8.38 -3.65 4.68
C VAL A 123 8.57 -2.89 3.38
N ALA A 124 7.52 -2.72 2.56
CA ALA A 124 7.58 -1.91 1.34
C ALA A 124 7.96 -0.45 1.66
N LEU A 125 7.40 0.15 2.70
CA LEU A 125 7.76 1.51 3.13
C LEU A 125 9.21 1.58 3.63
N LYS A 126 9.68 0.60 4.40
CA LYS A 126 11.07 0.53 4.90
C LYS A 126 12.11 0.30 3.80
N ALA A 127 11.75 -0.44 2.75
CA ALA A 127 12.64 -0.70 1.62
C ALA A 127 12.78 0.50 0.67
N ASN A 128 11.82 1.43 0.66
CA ASN A 128 11.73 2.52 -0.34
C ASN A 128 11.85 3.93 0.25
N ARG A 129 12.09 4.10 1.57
CA ARG A 129 12.19 5.41 2.23
C ARG A 129 13.36 5.47 3.21
N ASP A 130 14.08 6.60 3.18
CA ASP A 130 15.11 6.94 4.18
C ASP A 130 14.53 7.07 5.60
N HIS A 131 13.26 7.47 5.71
CA HIS A 131 12.57 7.72 6.97
C HIS A 131 11.20 7.03 6.99
N THR A 132 10.96 6.22 8.03
CA THR A 132 9.72 5.44 8.17
C THR A 132 9.10 5.51 9.57
N TYR A 133 7.81 5.18 9.63
CA TYR A 133 7.07 5.06 10.88
C TYR A 133 7.46 3.77 11.62
N LYS A 134 7.60 3.86 12.95
CA LYS A 134 7.84 2.70 13.82
C LYS A 134 6.65 1.74 13.79
N ASN A 135 6.90 0.44 13.97
CA ASN A 135 5.86 -0.58 14.06
C ASN A 135 4.80 -0.27 15.14
N SER A 136 5.17 0.43 16.22
CA SER A 136 4.24 0.90 17.25
C SER A 136 3.14 1.83 16.73
N CYS A 137 3.39 2.56 15.65
CA CYS A 137 2.37 3.36 14.95
C CYS A 137 1.34 2.42 14.29
N PHE A 138 1.80 1.53 13.41
CA PHE A 138 0.94 0.58 12.70
C PHE A 138 0.20 -0.37 13.65
N ALA A 139 0.86 -0.88 14.69
CA ALA A 139 0.26 -1.71 15.72
C ALA A 139 -0.97 -1.04 16.37
N LYS A 140 -0.82 0.24 16.74
CA LYS A 140 -1.91 1.04 17.33
C LYS A 140 -3.04 1.27 16.33
N GLU A 141 -2.71 1.70 15.11
CA GLU A 141 -3.71 2.06 14.09
C GLU A 141 -4.52 0.86 13.57
N PHE A 142 -3.90 -0.32 13.45
CA PHE A 142 -4.56 -1.55 12.99
C PHE A 142 -5.08 -2.44 14.13
N GLY A 143 -4.92 -2.04 15.40
CA GLY A 143 -5.35 -2.83 16.56
C GLY A 143 -4.58 -4.14 16.75
N ILE A 144 -3.37 -4.24 16.19
CA ILE A 144 -2.51 -5.44 16.27
C ILE A 144 -1.59 -5.30 17.48
N PRO A 145 -1.46 -6.29 18.38
CA PRO A 145 -0.49 -6.25 19.46
C PRO A 145 0.93 -6.05 18.92
N LEU A 146 1.68 -5.08 19.46
CA LEU A 146 3.01 -4.72 18.94
C LEU A 146 3.98 -5.91 18.89
N ALA A 147 3.93 -6.81 19.89
CA ALA A 147 4.73 -8.04 19.89
C ALA A 147 4.42 -8.91 18.67
N VAL A 148 3.14 -9.16 18.39
CA VAL A 148 2.67 -9.95 17.23
C VAL A 148 3.07 -9.30 15.91
N LEU A 149 2.99 -7.96 15.80
CA LEU A 149 3.39 -7.27 14.58
C LEU A 149 4.91 -7.35 14.33
N ASN A 150 5.72 -7.17 15.38
CA ASN A 150 7.17 -7.30 15.29
C ASN A 150 7.60 -8.74 14.98
N GLU A 151 6.96 -9.73 15.60
CA GLU A 151 7.18 -11.15 15.32
C GLU A 151 6.79 -11.49 13.87
N SER A 152 5.63 -11.02 13.40
CA SER A 152 5.17 -11.24 12.02
C SER A 152 6.10 -10.60 10.98
N GLU A 153 6.64 -9.41 11.24
CA GLU A 153 7.67 -8.80 10.38
C GLU A 153 8.98 -9.61 10.40
N ASN A 154 9.42 -10.06 11.58
CA ASN A 154 10.63 -10.85 11.71
C ASN A 154 10.53 -12.22 10.98
N GLU A 155 9.41 -12.92 11.13
CA GLU A 155 9.15 -14.16 10.38
C GLU A 155 9.05 -13.91 8.87
N PHE A 156 8.43 -12.80 8.45
CA PHE A 156 8.43 -12.39 7.04
C PHE A 156 9.87 -12.24 6.50
N MET A 157 10.75 -11.54 7.24
CA MET A 157 12.14 -11.34 6.84
C MET A 157 12.94 -12.65 6.75
N LYS A 158 12.72 -13.60 7.67
CA LYS A 158 13.32 -14.95 7.63
C LYS A 158 12.85 -15.78 6.43
N ILE A 159 11.55 -15.76 6.13
CA ILE A 159 10.98 -16.50 4.99
C ILE A 159 11.54 -15.93 3.69
N MET A 160 11.67 -14.60 3.62
CA MET A 160 12.22 -13.87 2.47
C MET A 160 13.75 -13.95 2.34
N ASP A 161 14.50 -14.59 3.24
CA ASP A 161 15.98 -14.59 3.25
C ASP A 161 16.59 -13.16 3.21
N ASN A 162 15.86 -12.15 3.69
CA ASN A 162 16.11 -10.72 3.52
C ASN A 162 16.19 -10.21 2.06
N THR A 163 15.74 -10.97 1.05
CA THR A 163 15.76 -10.56 -0.37
C THR A 163 14.61 -9.59 -0.70
N LEU A 164 14.73 -8.36 -0.19
CA LEU A 164 13.75 -7.29 -0.40
C LEU A 164 14.00 -6.42 -1.64
N PHE A 165 15.23 -6.39 -2.16
CA PHE A 165 15.58 -5.55 -3.31
C PHE A 165 14.74 -5.96 -4.54
N ILE A 166 14.05 -5.01 -5.14
CA ILE A 166 13.27 -5.19 -6.37
C ILE A 166 14.05 -4.51 -7.49
N ASP A 167 14.48 -5.27 -8.49
CA ASP A 167 15.15 -4.69 -9.64
C ASP A 167 14.15 -4.01 -10.59
N GLU A 168 14.66 -3.09 -11.40
CA GLU A 168 13.86 -2.30 -12.33
C GLU A 168 13.14 -3.17 -13.38
N SER A 169 13.69 -4.34 -13.74
CA SER A 169 13.09 -5.23 -14.73
C SER A 169 11.91 -6.00 -14.15
N GLU A 170 12.00 -6.52 -12.93
CA GLU A 170 10.87 -7.15 -12.21
C GLU A 170 9.76 -6.14 -11.93
N PHE A 171 10.14 -4.92 -11.50
CA PHE A 171 9.20 -3.83 -11.30
C PHE A 171 8.46 -3.47 -12.59
N SER A 172 9.19 -3.28 -13.70
CA SER A 172 8.62 -2.95 -15.01
C SER A 172 7.74 -4.07 -15.56
N GLN A 173 8.15 -5.32 -15.43
CA GLN A 173 7.35 -6.49 -15.83
C GLN A 173 6.02 -6.53 -15.08
N LEU A 174 6.03 -6.33 -13.76
CA LEU A 174 4.79 -6.32 -12.98
C LEU A 174 3.92 -5.08 -13.30
N GLN A 175 4.54 -3.91 -13.49
CA GLN A 175 3.82 -2.69 -13.86
C GLN A 175 3.07 -2.89 -15.19
N ASN A 176 3.73 -3.46 -16.20
CA ASN A 176 3.12 -3.75 -17.50
C ASN A 176 2.00 -4.81 -17.38
N GLN A 177 2.20 -5.87 -16.59
CA GLN A 177 1.16 -6.88 -16.33
C GLN A 177 -0.10 -6.29 -15.68
N ILE A 178 0.05 -5.35 -14.73
CA ILE A 178 -1.08 -4.80 -13.97
C ILE A 178 -1.80 -3.70 -14.76
N PHE A 179 -1.06 -2.81 -15.43
CA PHE A 179 -1.65 -1.62 -16.05
C PHE A 179 -1.90 -1.74 -17.56
N LYS A 180 -1.39 -2.79 -18.24
CA LYS A 180 -1.52 -2.99 -19.70
C LYS A 180 -1.09 -1.75 -20.49
N ILE A 181 0.09 -1.22 -20.15
CA ILE A 181 0.76 -0.11 -20.83
C ILE A 181 1.46 -0.66 -22.07
#